data_AF-A0A7C3PMF6-F1
#
_entry.id   AF-A0A7C3PMF6-F1
#
_cell.length_a   1.000
_cell.length_b   1.000
_cell.length_c   1.000
_cell.angle_alpha   90.00
_cell.angle_beta   90.00
_cell.angle_gamma   90.00
#
_symmetry.space_group_name_H-M   'P 1'
#
loop_
_entity.id
_entity.type
_entity.pdbx_description
1 polymer ?
#
loop_
_entity_poly.entity_id
_entity_poly.type
_entity_poly.pdbx_seq_one_letter_code
_entity_poly.pdbx_strand_id
1 'polypeptide(L)'
;MDRYLVESPHEADDCDAVIKEIHAAGYLHHFEWGCHDGEHCGWAIIETDNREHAKQIVPWQLRDKARIVKLEKFGPQNQIHVNE
;
A
#
# COMPACT_ATOMS: atom_id res chain seq x y z
N MET A 1 -15.19 -5.78 -6.25
CA MET A 1 -14.06 -4.92 -5.83
C MET A 1 -12.82 -5.78 -5.82
N ASP A 2 -11.73 -5.25 -6.40
CA ASP A 2 -10.44 -5.93 -6.43
C ASP A 2 -9.66 -5.62 -5.14
N ARG A 3 -8.83 -6.57 -4.69
CA ARG A 3 -7.88 -6.34 -3.61
C ARG A 3 -6.57 -5.77 -4.14
N TYR A 4 -6.02 -4.81 -3.44
CA TYR A 4 -4.71 -4.24 -3.75
C TYR A 4 -3.83 -4.18 -2.50
N LEU A 5 -2.57 -4.55 -2.63
CA LEU A 5 -1.50 -4.16 -1.72
C LEU A 5 -1.00 -2.79 -2.16
N VAL A 6 -0.99 -1.87 -1.21
CA VAL A 6 -0.42 -0.53 -1.34
C VAL A 6 0.85 -0.51 -0.52
N GLU A 7 1.96 -0.22 -1.17
CA GLU A 7 3.27 0.00 -0.56
C GLU A 7 3.62 1.47 -0.66
N SER A 8 4.00 2.06 0.47
CA SER A 8 4.44 3.45 0.58
C SER A 8 5.89 3.52 1.08
N PRO A 9 6.87 3.17 0.22
CA PRO A 9 8.28 3.25 0.58
C PRO A 9 8.72 4.71 0.75
N HIS A 10 9.62 4.94 1.69
CA HIS A 10 10.17 6.24 2.03
C HIS A 10 11.61 6.10 2.56
N GLU A 11 12.32 7.21 2.71
CA GLU A 11 13.67 7.20 3.29
C GLU A 11 13.61 7.12 4.81
N ALA A 12 14.70 6.68 5.44
CA ALA A 12 14.81 6.58 6.89
C ALA A 12 14.56 7.92 7.60
N ASP A 13 15.12 9.00 7.04
CA ASP A 13 15.00 10.35 7.58
C ASP A 13 13.58 10.92 7.42
N ASP A 14 12.75 10.31 6.57
CA ASP A 14 11.39 10.77 6.26
C ASP A 14 10.29 10.04 7.08
N CYS A 15 10.63 9.02 7.88
CA CYS A 15 9.64 8.16 8.56
C CYS A 15 8.59 8.96 9.35
N ASP A 16 9.03 9.86 10.23
CA ASP A 16 8.12 10.64 11.07
C ASP A 16 7.23 11.58 10.25
N ALA A 17 7.79 12.18 9.19
CA ALA A 17 7.05 13.06 8.30
C ALA A 17 5.95 12.29 7.55
N VAL A 18 6.29 11.13 6.98
CA VAL A 18 5.37 10.26 6.25
C VAL A 18 4.24 9.75 7.14
N ILE A 19 4.58 9.25 8.34
CA ILE A 19 3.58 8.75 9.31
C ILE A 19 2.60 9.88 9.68
N LYS A 20 3.12 11.09 9.93
CA LYS A 20 2.29 12.26 10.26
C LYS A 20 1.38 12.68 9.11
N GLU A 21 1.87 12.66 7.87
CA GLU A 21 1.06 12.97 6.69
C GLU A 21 -0.07 11.95 6.47
N ILE A 22 0.23 10.66 6.59
CA ILE A 22 -0.76 9.58 6.47
C ILE A 22 -1.80 9.67 7.61
N HIS A 23 -1.37 10.05 8.81
CA HIS A 23 -2.28 10.33 9.93
C HIS A 23 -3.19 11.53 9.66
N ALA A 24 -2.64 12.65 9.15
CA ALA A 24 -3.42 13.82 8.80
C ALA A 24 -4.44 13.55 7.69
N ALA A 25 -4.11 12.65 6.76
CA ALA A 25 -5.02 12.18 5.71
C ALA A 25 -6.12 11.22 6.21
N GLY A 26 -6.06 10.78 7.48
CA GLY A 26 -7.03 9.88 8.09
C GLY A 26 -6.83 8.40 7.74
N TYR A 27 -5.68 8.02 7.18
CA TYR A 27 -5.42 6.66 6.71
C TYR A 27 -4.49 5.84 7.61
N LEU A 28 -3.94 6.40 8.69
CA LEU A 28 -2.93 5.74 9.54
C LEU A 28 -3.31 4.33 9.97
N HIS A 29 -4.56 4.12 10.38
CA HIS A 29 -5.05 2.84 10.88
C HIS A 29 -5.25 1.76 9.79
N HIS A 30 -5.10 2.12 8.52
CA HIS A 30 -5.13 1.16 7.42
C HIS A 30 -3.73 0.64 7.06
N PHE A 31 -2.68 1.27 7.60
CA PHE A 31 -1.30 0.92 7.32
C PHE A 31 -0.66 0.13 8.46
N GLU A 32 0.08 -0.90 8.07
CA GLU A 32 1.09 -1.59 8.88
C GLU A 32 2.46 -1.00 8.54
N TRP A 33 3.37 -0.91 9.51
CA TRP A 33 4.62 -0.14 9.38
C TRP A 33 5.86 -0.96 9.69
N GLY A 34 6.87 -0.87 8.83
CA GLY A 34 8.15 -1.55 8.98
C GLY A 34 9.23 -0.70 9.65
N CYS A 35 8.98 0.60 9.90
CA CYS A 35 10.04 1.57 10.20
C CYS A 35 10.92 1.18 11.40
N HIS A 36 10.33 0.58 12.45
CA HIS A 36 11.06 0.11 13.64
C HIS A 36 11.86 -1.17 13.40
N ASP A 37 11.56 -1.93 12.34
CA ASP A 37 12.28 -3.13 11.90
C ASP A 37 13.36 -2.81 10.85
N GLY A 38 13.55 -1.52 10.53
CA GLY A 38 14.51 -1.06 9.51
C GLY A 38 13.97 -1.09 8.08
N GLU A 39 12.71 -1.45 7.89
CA GLU A 39 12.05 -1.39 6.58
C GLU A 39 11.23 -0.09 6.50
N HIS A 40 11.75 0.90 5.79
CA HIS A 40 11.14 2.23 5.67
C HIS A 40 9.98 2.23 4.66
N CYS A 41 8.94 1.47 5.01
CA CYS A 41 7.76 1.25 4.19
C CYS A 41 6.52 1.09 5.07
N GLY A 42 5.40 1.60 4.57
CA GLY A 42 4.06 1.28 5.08
C GLY A 42 3.30 0.42 4.08
N TRP A 43 2.54 -0.56 4.57
CA TRP A 43 1.69 -1.44 3.76
C TRP A 43 0.22 -1.33 4.14
N ALA A 44 -0.66 -1.28 3.16
CA ALA A 44 -2.10 -1.41 3.36
C ALA A 44 -2.67 -2.41 2.36
N ILE A 45 -3.63 -3.22 2.80
CA ILE A 45 -4.45 -4.03 1.89
C ILE A 45 -5.84 -3.42 1.86
N ILE A 46 -6.27 -2.99 0.67
CA ILE A 46 -7.58 -2.36 0.49
C ILE A 46 -8.37 -3.00 -0.64
N GLU A 47 -9.68 -2.82 -0.59
CA GLU A 47 -10.61 -3.25 -1.63
C GLU A 47 -11.17 -2.03 -2.33
N THR A 48 -11.09 -2.00 -3.67
CA THR A 48 -11.60 -0.88 -4.48
C THR A 48 -11.86 -1.31 -5.92
N ASP A 49 -12.45 -0.43 -6.72
CA ASP A 49 -12.85 -0.73 -8.09
C ASP A 49 -11.68 -0.72 -9.07
N ASN A 50 -10.61 0.01 -8.77
CA ASN A 50 -9.45 0.12 -9.67
C ASN A 50 -8.16 0.51 -8.93
N ARG A 51 -7.04 0.32 -9.62
CA ARG A 51 -5.68 0.64 -9.13
C ARG A 51 -5.51 2.12 -8.76
N GLU A 52 -6.11 3.04 -9.51
CA GLU A 52 -5.96 4.48 -9.26
C GLU A 52 -6.63 4.93 -7.98
N HIS A 53 -7.80 4.35 -7.65
CA HIS A 53 -8.45 4.55 -6.37
C HIS A 53 -7.60 3.99 -5.23
N ALA A 54 -6.94 2.84 -5.44
CA ALA A 54 -6.07 2.27 -4.42
C ALA A 54 -4.89 3.19 -4.10
N LYS A 55 -4.34 3.86 -5.11
CA LYS A 55 -3.26 4.85 -4.96
C LYS A 55 -3.67 6.09 -4.15
N GLN A 56 -4.97 6.41 -4.05
CA GLN A 56 -5.42 7.63 -3.38
C GLN A 56 -5.21 7.63 -1.86
N ILE A 57 -5.09 6.46 -1.22
CA ILE A 57 -4.86 6.37 0.24
C ILE A 57 -3.44 6.83 0.63
N VAL A 58 -2.54 6.94 -0.36
CA VAL A 58 -1.19 7.47 -0.17
C VAL A 58 -1.22 8.99 -0.41
N PRO A 59 -0.60 9.81 0.46
CA PRO A 59 -0.44 11.25 0.25
C PRO A 59 0.23 11.57 -1.10
N TRP A 60 -0.18 12.68 -1.72
CA TRP A 60 0.23 13.01 -3.10
C TRP A 60 1.75 13.08 -3.30
N GLN A 61 2.51 13.52 -2.29
CA GLN A 61 3.98 13.59 -2.35
C GLN A 61 4.64 12.21 -2.44
N LEU A 62 4.00 11.17 -1.93
CA LEU A 62 4.53 9.81 -1.85
C LEU A 62 4.01 8.91 -2.96
N ARG A 63 2.97 9.35 -3.68
CA ARG A 63 2.30 8.57 -4.75
C ARG A 63 3.23 8.13 -5.86
N ASP A 64 4.25 8.92 -6.20
CA ASP A 64 5.18 8.55 -7.27
C ASP A 64 6.12 7.41 -6.86
N LYS A 65 6.39 7.28 -5.56
CA LYS A 65 7.17 6.18 -4.98
C LYS A 65 6.30 4.96 -4.64
N ALA A 66 4.99 5.15 -4.52
CA ALA A 66 4.07 4.10 -4.10
C ALA A 66 3.93 2.98 -5.14
N ARG A 67 3.91 1.73 -4.67
CA ARG A 67 3.64 0.56 -5.51
C ARG A 67 2.25 0.01 -5.21
N ILE A 68 1.46 -0.23 -6.27
CA ILE A 68 0.09 -0.73 -6.17
C ILE A 68 -0.02 -2.08 -6.89
N VAL A 69 -0.09 -3.15 -6.10
CA VAL A 69 -0.11 -4.53 -6.58
C VAL A 69 -1.52 -5.08 -6.46
N LYS A 70 -2.12 -5.52 -7.57
CA LYS A 70 -3.41 -6.24 -7.51
C LYS A 70 -3.15 -7.61 -6.90
N LEU A 71 -3.94 -7.96 -5.89
CA LEU A 71 -3.82 -9.23 -5.18
C LEU A 71 -4.92 -10.18 -5.62
N GLU A 72 -4.57 -11.46 -5.63
CA GLU A 72 -5.50 -12.57 -5.76
C GLU A 72 -5.15 -13.65 -4.75
N LYS A 73 -6.13 -14.48 -4.39
CA LYS A 73 -5.91 -15.70 -3.62
C LYS A 73 -6.01 -16.88 -4.57
N PHE A 74 -4.98 -17.72 -4.57
CA PHE A 74 -5.06 -19.03 -5.18
C PHE A 74 -5.83 -19.98 -4.25
N GLY A 75 -6.66 -20.84 -4.83
CA GLY A 75 -7.56 -21.70 -4.11
C GLY A 75 -8.40 -22.54 -5.08
N PRO A 76 -9.54 -23.11 -4.64
CA PRO A 76 -10.34 -24.00 -5.47
C PRO A 76 -10.76 -23.40 -6.82
N GLN A 77 -10.98 -22.08 -6.84
CA GLN A 77 -11.45 -21.32 -7.99
C GLN A 77 -10.33 -20.79 -8.90
N ASN A 78 -9.11 -20.61 -8.35
CA ASN A 78 -7.95 -20.15 -9.11
C ASN A 78 -6.74 -20.99 -8.67
N GLN A 79 -6.47 -22.07 -9.39
CA GLN A 79 -5.53 -23.11 -8.93
C GLN A 79 -4.10 -22.92 -9.45
N ILE A 80 -3.93 -22.18 -10.55
CA ILE A 80 -2.66 -22.04 -11.24
C ILE A 80 -2.48 -20.61 -11.76
N HIS A 81 -1.26 -20.10 -11.67
CA HIS A 81 -0.87 -18.86 -12.34
C HIS A 81 -0.65 -19.16 -13.83
N VAL A 82 -1.36 -18.47 -14.71
CA VAL A 82 -1.16 -18.56 -16.16
C VAL A 82 -0.48 -17.27 -16.60
N ASN A 83 0.73 -17.38 -17.15
CA ASN A 83 1.37 -16.25 -17.83
C ASN A 83 0.62 -16.04 -19.16
N GLU A 84 -0.09 -14.92 -19.30
CA GLU A 84 -0.49 -14.41 -20.63
C GLU A 84 0.69 -13.80 -21.39
#